data_AF-A0A3N5THQ2-F1
#
_entry.id   AF-A0A3N5THQ2-F1
#
_cell.length_a   1.000
_cell.length_b   1.000
_cell.length_c   1.000
_cell.angle_alpha   90.00
_cell.angle_beta   90.00
_cell.angle_gamma   90.00
#
_symmetry.space_group_name_H-M   'P 1'
#
loop_
_entity.id
_entity.type
_entity.pdbx_description
1 polymer ?
#
loop_
_entity_poly.entity_id
_entity_poly.type
_entity_poly.pdbx_seq_one_letter_code
_entity_poly.pdbx_strand_id
1 'polypeptide(L)'
;MKRPAVVLAAALFVLSGALISYRIIWLGYPFLPTAPGKAWQVSMDAYVKADQKEASVMIGLPFSHGERIVVEENILSGTLNFNLLRQGPNQIGVWSGSPGGGEEVIHYSATILIRPKRSAVKPPAWEPFPPGVGLDEQDLAQRLVRKWIVLLPPDRFQAIAATAKGIWRGPSPSAQDLQAWSDIQKKHGLPLAFQILFRAANLPSQIITGFHLVESVATAPMTWVEVWTGQEWERFYPETGEVFNRSFVFLPLTVGGVPGLRVSEGDLPEVRWSISRQLLNQWRMHFEQIIRSSRWLDQWSLFRLPFQFQETFRILILVPIGALIICALRNLIGFPTFGIFMPVLMALAFRNTGLTYGLGIFAGVVLIGYVVRRWIDRLRLLLVPRLSVLLTLVILAFTAFALIGNKLG
;
A
#
# COMPACT_ATOMS: atom_id res chain seq x y z
N MET A 1 7.68 -44.52 30.97
CA MET A 1 6.86 -43.29 30.81
C MET A 1 5.38 -43.64 31.06
N LYS A 2 4.66 -42.87 31.88
CA LYS A 2 3.27 -43.20 32.26
C LYS A 2 2.35 -43.06 31.04
N ARG A 3 1.68 -44.16 30.63
CA ARG A 3 0.74 -44.26 29.49
C ARG A 3 -0.17 -43.03 29.25
N PRO A 4 -0.76 -42.35 30.27
CA PRO A 4 -1.59 -41.16 30.04
C PRO A 4 -0.85 -39.97 29.41
N ALA A 5 0.44 -39.78 29.69
CA ALA A 5 1.20 -38.66 29.14
C ALA A 5 1.44 -38.80 27.62
N VAL A 6 1.60 -40.04 27.14
CA VAL A 6 1.77 -40.35 25.71
C VAL A 6 0.47 -40.14 24.95
N VAL A 7 -0.66 -40.54 25.55
CA VAL A 7 -2.00 -40.34 24.97
C VAL A 7 -2.31 -38.84 24.85
N LEU A 8 -2.01 -38.05 25.89
CA LEU A 8 -2.23 -36.60 25.86
C LEU A 8 -1.35 -35.92 24.79
N ALA A 9 -0.07 -36.30 24.69
CA ALA A 9 0.84 -35.77 23.69
C ALA A 9 0.37 -36.11 22.26
N ALA A 10 -0.08 -37.34 22.02
CA ALA A 10 -0.64 -37.77 20.75
C ALA A 10 -1.91 -36.99 20.40
N ALA A 11 -2.81 -36.79 21.36
CA ALA A 11 -4.04 -36.02 21.17
C ALA A 11 -3.76 -34.56 20.78
N LEU A 12 -2.81 -33.89 21.45
CA LEU A 12 -2.40 -32.53 21.12
C LEU A 12 -1.75 -32.42 19.73
N PHE A 13 -0.98 -33.43 19.33
CA PHE A 13 -0.34 -33.48 18.02
C PHE A 13 -1.37 -33.65 16.90
N VAL A 14 -2.33 -34.57 17.08
CA VAL A 14 -3.45 -34.78 16.14
C VAL A 14 -4.32 -33.54 16.05
N LEU A 15 -4.63 -32.88 17.18
CA LEU A 15 -5.42 -31.66 17.19
C LEU A 15 -4.71 -30.51 16.44
N SER A 16 -3.40 -30.35 16.64
CA SER A 16 -2.60 -29.36 15.88
C SER A 16 -2.58 -29.66 14.39
N GLY A 17 -2.39 -30.92 14.01
CA GLY A 17 -2.42 -31.36 12.62
C GLY A 17 -3.79 -31.14 11.96
N ALA A 18 -4.87 -31.43 12.68
CA ALA A 18 -6.25 -31.20 12.22
C ALA A 18 -6.53 -29.70 12.01
N LEU A 19 -6.09 -28.84 12.94
CA LEU A 19 -6.23 -27.38 12.82
C LEU A 19 -5.45 -26.83 11.61
N ILE A 20 -4.21 -27.30 11.39
CA ILE A 20 -3.41 -26.90 10.22
C ILE A 20 -4.07 -27.38 8.92
N SER A 21 -4.53 -28.63 8.88
CA SER A 21 -5.17 -29.22 7.69
C SER A 21 -6.48 -28.53 7.34
N TYR A 22 -7.31 -28.23 8.34
CA TYR A 22 -8.53 -27.45 8.17
C TYR A 22 -8.21 -26.04 7.65
N ARG A 23 -7.15 -25.40 8.17
CA ARG A 23 -6.69 -24.10 7.70
C ARG A 23 -6.23 -24.14 6.23
N ILE A 24 -5.57 -25.19 5.79
CA ILE A 24 -5.09 -25.27 4.40
C ILE A 24 -6.25 -25.59 3.44
N ILE A 25 -7.04 -26.61 3.75
CA ILE A 25 -8.03 -27.18 2.83
C ILE A 25 -9.31 -26.35 2.78
N TRP A 26 -9.81 -25.90 3.94
CA TRP A 26 -11.11 -25.22 4.05
C TRP A 26 -11.01 -23.70 4.06
N LEU A 27 -9.90 -23.15 4.56
CA LEU A 27 -9.65 -21.70 4.59
C LEU A 27 -8.76 -21.22 3.42
N GLY A 28 -8.21 -22.13 2.61
CA GLY A 28 -7.53 -21.78 1.36
C GLY A 28 -6.19 -21.05 1.53
N TYR A 29 -5.53 -21.21 2.68
CA TYR A 29 -4.19 -20.65 2.89
C TYR A 29 -3.16 -21.41 2.02
N PRO A 30 -2.43 -20.74 1.11
CA PRO A 30 -1.43 -21.40 0.28
C PRO A 30 -0.25 -21.91 1.12
N PHE A 31 0.21 -23.13 0.82
CA PHE A 31 1.31 -23.80 1.52
C PHE A 31 2.70 -23.21 1.18
N LEU A 32 2.81 -22.53 0.04
CA LEU A 32 4.01 -21.82 -0.42
C LEU A 32 3.67 -20.35 -0.69
N PRO A 33 4.56 -19.40 -0.32
CA PRO A 33 4.40 -18.01 -0.73
C PRO A 33 4.45 -17.96 -2.26
N THR A 34 3.34 -17.59 -2.89
CA THR A 34 3.34 -17.32 -4.34
C THR A 34 4.15 -16.04 -4.60
N ALA A 35 4.61 -15.80 -5.81
CA ALA A 35 5.50 -14.67 -6.14
C ALA A 35 4.93 -13.33 -5.66
N PRO A 36 5.71 -12.46 -4.97
CA PRO A 36 5.23 -11.26 -4.28
C PRO A 36 4.26 -10.45 -5.14
N GLY A 37 3.09 -10.13 -4.58
CA GLY A 37 2.14 -9.25 -5.25
C GLY A 37 2.82 -7.89 -5.45
N LYS A 38 2.74 -7.32 -6.65
CA LYS A 38 3.26 -5.98 -6.92
C LYS A 38 2.33 -4.98 -6.23
N ALA A 39 2.68 -4.60 -5.01
CA ALA A 39 1.99 -3.55 -4.27
C ALA A 39 2.77 -2.24 -4.35
N TRP A 40 2.02 -1.16 -4.35
CA TRP A 40 2.53 0.20 -4.41
C TRP A 40 1.92 0.99 -3.28
N GLN A 41 2.74 1.72 -2.55
CA GLN A 41 2.29 2.72 -1.60
C GLN A 41 2.29 4.06 -2.30
N VAL A 42 1.18 4.77 -2.21
CA VAL A 42 1.03 6.14 -2.70
C VAL A 42 0.69 6.99 -1.51
N SER A 43 1.57 7.94 -1.18
CA SER A 43 1.33 8.93 -0.13
C SER A 43 1.33 10.33 -0.70
N MET A 44 0.59 11.22 -0.06
CA MET A 44 0.50 12.62 -0.38
C MET A 44 0.57 13.43 0.90
N ASP A 45 1.46 14.42 0.87
CA ASP A 45 1.57 15.48 1.88
C ASP A 45 1.19 16.79 1.18
N ALA A 46 0.13 17.44 1.63
CA ALA A 46 -0.30 18.74 1.12
C ALA A 46 -0.34 19.77 2.25
N TYR A 47 0.33 20.89 2.03
CA TYR A 47 0.38 22.02 2.95
C TYR A 47 -0.68 23.03 2.53
N VAL A 48 -1.62 23.31 3.42
CA VAL A 48 -2.74 24.23 3.17
C VAL A 48 -2.56 25.48 3.99
N LYS A 49 -2.70 26.64 3.34
CA LYS A 49 -2.68 27.95 3.98
C LYS A 49 -3.90 28.75 3.57
N ALA A 50 -4.61 29.33 4.52
CA ALA A 50 -5.74 30.21 4.22
C ALA A 50 -5.74 31.43 5.14
N ASP A 51 -6.04 32.60 4.56
CA ASP A 51 -6.05 33.88 5.27
C ASP A 51 -7.47 34.22 5.74
N GLN A 52 -7.85 33.67 6.91
CA GLN A 52 -9.11 33.90 7.63
C GLN A 52 -10.42 33.41 6.97
N LYS A 53 -10.37 32.84 5.77
CA LYS A 53 -11.52 32.22 5.08
C LYS A 53 -11.48 30.69 5.19
N GLU A 54 -12.65 30.06 5.05
CA GLU A 54 -12.74 28.60 4.94
C GLU A 54 -12.10 28.15 3.62
N ALA A 55 -11.01 27.39 3.71
CA ALA A 55 -10.41 26.77 2.54
C ALA A 55 -11.06 25.42 2.25
N SER A 56 -11.20 25.10 0.97
CA SER A 56 -11.69 23.80 0.51
C SER A 56 -10.73 23.20 -0.52
N VAL A 57 -10.16 22.04 -0.19
CA VAL A 57 -9.24 21.30 -1.04
C VAL A 57 -9.94 20.02 -1.50
N MET A 58 -10.06 19.84 -2.80
CA MET A 58 -10.63 18.66 -3.44
C MET A 58 -9.54 17.86 -4.14
N ILE A 59 -9.43 16.58 -3.82
CA ILE A 59 -8.39 15.70 -4.38
C ILE A 59 -9.02 14.39 -4.84
N GLY A 60 -8.66 13.97 -6.07
CA GLY A 60 -9.01 12.65 -6.58
C GLY A 60 -8.25 11.56 -5.83
N LEU A 61 -8.98 10.59 -5.27
CA LEU A 61 -8.41 9.49 -4.52
C LEU A 61 -8.44 8.19 -5.34
N PRO A 62 -7.44 7.31 -5.18
CA PRO A 62 -7.43 6.02 -5.83
C PRO A 62 -8.66 5.20 -5.39
N PHE A 63 -9.32 4.57 -6.36
CA PHE A 63 -10.48 3.72 -6.10
C PHE A 63 -10.26 2.30 -6.59
N SER A 64 -10.90 1.34 -5.91
CA SER A 64 -10.81 -0.07 -6.29
C SER A 64 -11.63 -0.33 -7.56
N HIS A 65 -10.95 -0.58 -8.68
CA HIS A 65 -11.60 -0.89 -9.95
C HIS A 65 -10.76 -1.82 -10.83
N GLY A 66 -11.40 -2.87 -11.35
CA GLY A 66 -10.82 -3.82 -12.29
C GLY A 66 -9.62 -4.57 -11.71
N GLU A 67 -8.43 -4.25 -12.25
CA GLU A 67 -7.15 -4.90 -11.93
C GLU A 67 -6.48 -4.34 -10.65
N ARG A 68 -7.08 -3.34 -9.98
CA ARG A 68 -6.49 -2.64 -8.83
C ARG A 68 -7.40 -2.71 -7.62
N ILE A 69 -6.81 -2.92 -6.45
CA ILE A 69 -7.50 -2.91 -5.16
C ILE A 69 -6.74 -2.02 -4.19
N VAL A 70 -7.47 -1.12 -3.55
CA VAL A 70 -6.97 -0.31 -2.44
C VAL A 70 -7.17 -1.14 -1.16
N VAL A 71 -6.06 -1.48 -0.50
CA VAL A 71 -6.01 -2.40 0.66
C VAL A 71 -6.02 -1.65 1.98
N GLU A 72 -5.34 -0.51 2.01
CA GLU A 72 -5.20 0.31 3.20
C GLU A 72 -5.30 1.76 2.76
N GLU A 73 -6.04 2.55 3.52
CA GLU A 73 -6.24 3.98 3.30
C GLU A 73 -6.18 4.66 4.67
N ASN A 74 -5.26 5.60 4.81
CA ASN A 74 -5.08 6.41 6.02
C ASN A 74 -5.16 7.88 5.63
N ILE A 75 -5.98 8.63 6.36
CA ILE A 75 -6.22 10.06 6.15
C ILE A 75 -5.98 10.78 7.47
N LEU A 76 -5.09 11.77 7.46
CA LEU A 76 -4.88 12.72 8.55
C LEU A 76 -5.17 14.11 8.01
N SER A 77 -6.13 14.80 8.64
CA SER A 77 -6.70 16.04 8.10
C SER A 77 -6.35 17.28 8.91
N GLY A 78 -5.46 17.16 9.91
CA GLY A 78 -5.14 18.25 10.83
C GLY A 78 -6.42 18.80 11.50
N THR A 79 -6.62 20.11 11.41
CA THR A 79 -7.84 20.80 11.87
C THR A 79 -8.99 20.84 10.85
N LEU A 80 -8.78 20.34 9.63
CA LEU A 80 -9.78 20.35 8.55
C LEU A 80 -10.74 19.16 8.65
N ASN A 81 -11.98 19.38 8.24
CA ASN A 81 -12.98 18.31 8.14
C ASN A 81 -12.84 17.58 6.81
N PHE A 82 -12.77 16.25 6.87
CA PHE A 82 -12.71 15.39 5.69
C PHE A 82 -14.09 14.85 5.31
N ASN A 83 -14.45 15.00 4.04
CA ASN A 83 -15.63 14.40 3.43
C ASN A 83 -15.25 13.64 2.17
N LEU A 84 -15.79 12.43 2.00
CA LEU A 84 -15.60 11.63 0.79
C LEU A 84 -16.82 11.75 -0.12
N LEU A 85 -16.64 12.35 -1.29
CA LEU A 85 -17.64 12.43 -2.35
C LEU A 85 -17.40 11.33 -3.40
N ARG A 86 -18.49 10.68 -3.84
CA ARG A 86 -18.45 9.72 -4.95
C ARG A 86 -19.20 10.28 -6.14
N GLN A 87 -18.51 10.46 -7.26
CA GLN A 87 -19.09 10.98 -8.48
C GLN A 87 -18.84 9.98 -9.62
N GLY A 88 -19.84 9.15 -9.91
CA GLY A 88 -19.70 8.05 -10.87
C GLY A 88 -18.59 7.07 -10.44
N PRO A 89 -17.56 6.83 -11.27
CA PRO A 89 -16.42 5.99 -10.90
C PRO A 89 -15.40 6.69 -9.99
N ASN A 90 -15.45 8.01 -9.85
CA ASN A 90 -14.44 8.79 -9.14
C ASN A 90 -14.73 8.87 -7.64
N GLN A 91 -13.67 8.78 -6.84
CA GLN A 91 -13.69 9.11 -5.41
C GLN A 91 -12.93 10.42 -5.20
N ILE A 92 -13.57 11.39 -4.56
CA ILE A 92 -13.01 12.73 -4.36
C ILE A 92 -13.03 13.00 -2.85
N GLY A 93 -11.85 13.16 -2.26
CA GLY A 93 -11.69 13.66 -0.91
C GLY A 93 -11.84 15.17 -0.90
N VAL A 94 -12.64 15.70 0.02
CA VAL A 94 -12.86 17.13 0.23
C VAL A 94 -12.45 17.46 1.65
N TRP A 95 -11.43 18.30 1.79
CA TRP A 95 -10.98 18.85 3.05
C TRP A 95 -11.45 20.29 3.15
N SER A 96 -12.29 20.59 4.13
CA SER A 96 -12.87 21.92 4.31
C SER A 96 -12.74 22.40 5.75
N GLY A 97 -12.36 23.65 5.94
CA GLY A 97 -12.29 24.30 7.23
C GLY A 97 -11.38 25.52 7.22
N SER A 98 -11.23 26.17 8.37
CA SER A 98 -10.33 27.30 8.55
C SER A 98 -9.02 26.82 9.18
N PRO A 99 -7.90 26.80 8.42
CA PRO A 99 -6.57 26.57 8.97
C PRO A 99 -6.32 27.62 10.05
N GLY A 100 -6.05 27.20 11.29
CA GLY A 100 -5.95 28.10 12.44
C GLY A 100 -4.70 28.96 12.41
N GLY A 101 -4.65 30.00 11.58
CA GLY A 101 -3.57 31.00 11.47
C GLY A 101 -2.20 30.46 11.00
N GLY A 102 -1.99 29.14 11.04
CA GLY A 102 -0.79 28.44 10.61
C GLY A 102 -1.03 27.54 9.39
N GLU A 103 0.06 26.92 8.92
CA GLU A 103 0.01 25.94 7.83
C GLU A 103 -0.49 24.59 8.37
N GLU A 104 -1.54 24.07 7.76
CA GLU A 104 -2.11 22.77 8.09
C GLU A 104 -1.62 21.71 7.11
N VAL A 105 -1.28 20.53 7.61
CA VAL A 105 -0.77 19.42 6.80
C VAL A 105 -1.85 18.37 6.64
N ILE A 106 -2.24 18.11 5.39
CA ILE A 106 -3.07 16.99 5.01
C ILE A 106 -2.13 15.84 4.61
N HIS A 107 -2.26 14.70 5.28
CA HIS A 107 -1.57 13.47 4.90
C HIS A 107 -2.57 12.43 4.43
N TYR A 108 -2.36 11.92 3.23
CA TYR A 108 -3.09 10.80 2.66
C TYR A 108 -2.11 9.68 2.32
N SER A 109 -2.43 8.44 2.69
CA SER A 109 -1.68 7.29 2.18
C SER A 109 -2.58 6.13 1.83
N ALA A 110 -2.30 5.50 0.70
CA ALA A 110 -3.01 4.33 0.22
C ALA A 110 -2.06 3.24 -0.27
N THR A 111 -2.39 1.99 0.04
CA THR A 111 -1.67 0.82 -0.47
C THR A 111 -2.50 0.17 -1.59
N ILE A 112 -1.93 0.11 -2.79
CA ILE A 112 -2.59 -0.36 -4.00
C ILE A 112 -1.97 -1.67 -4.44
N LEU A 113 -2.82 -2.69 -4.56
CA LEU A 113 -2.46 -3.99 -5.08
C LEU A 113 -2.86 -4.12 -6.55
N ILE A 114 -1.90 -4.53 -7.39
CA ILE A 114 -2.15 -4.84 -8.80
C ILE A 114 -2.37 -6.34 -8.95
N ARG A 115 -3.53 -6.75 -9.45
CA ARG A 115 -3.83 -8.15 -9.78
C ARG A 115 -3.45 -8.47 -11.22
N PRO A 116 -2.83 -9.65 -11.49
CA PRO A 116 -2.66 -10.12 -12.86
C PRO A 116 -4.03 -10.33 -13.51
N LYS A 117 -4.19 -9.77 -14.71
CA LYS A 117 -5.47 -9.70 -15.45
C LYS A 117 -6.10 -11.08 -15.63
N ARG A 118 -7.40 -11.19 -15.30
CA ARG A 118 -8.27 -12.29 -15.73
C ARG A 118 -9.50 -11.85 -16.55
N SER A 119 -9.82 -10.56 -16.61
CA SER A 119 -11.06 -10.10 -17.25
C SER A 119 -10.83 -9.53 -18.65
N ALA A 120 -11.64 -9.97 -19.60
CA ALA A 120 -11.82 -9.31 -20.89
C ALA A 120 -12.34 -7.88 -20.65
N VAL A 121 -11.71 -6.90 -21.28
CA VAL A 121 -12.16 -5.50 -21.18
C VAL A 121 -13.42 -5.38 -22.03
N LYS A 122 -14.54 -4.94 -21.44
CA LYS A 122 -15.76 -4.69 -22.21
C LYS A 122 -15.50 -3.52 -23.17
N PRO A 123 -15.94 -3.61 -24.44
CA PRO A 123 -15.89 -2.46 -25.33
C PRO A 123 -16.71 -1.32 -24.72
N PRO A 124 -16.16 -0.09 -24.68
CA PRO A 124 -16.89 1.07 -24.17
C PRO A 124 -18.11 1.37 -25.05
N ALA A 125 -19.13 1.96 -24.42
CA ALA A 125 -20.26 2.50 -25.17
C ALA A 125 -19.80 3.71 -26.00
N TRP A 126 -20.50 3.97 -27.10
CA TRP A 126 -20.35 5.22 -27.83
C TRP A 126 -20.82 6.37 -26.93
N GLU A 127 -19.98 7.37 -26.73
CA GLU A 127 -20.34 8.57 -25.95
C GLU A 127 -20.36 9.79 -26.89
N PRO A 128 -21.29 10.73 -26.68
CA PRO A 128 -21.37 11.95 -27.46
C PRO A 128 -20.12 12.83 -27.30
N PHE A 129 -20.00 13.88 -28.13
CA PHE A 129 -18.97 14.90 -27.92
C PHE A 129 -19.08 15.48 -26.50
N PRO A 130 -17.93 15.85 -25.88
CA PRO A 130 -17.93 16.42 -24.54
C PRO A 130 -18.86 17.64 -24.43
N PRO A 131 -19.52 17.85 -23.27
CA PRO A 131 -20.34 19.03 -23.06
C PRO A 131 -19.50 20.30 -23.15
N GLY A 132 -20.04 21.35 -23.79
CA GLY A 132 -19.35 22.63 -24.00
C GLY A 132 -18.60 22.77 -25.34
N VAL A 133 -18.61 21.72 -26.18
CA VAL A 133 -18.03 21.76 -27.54
C VAL A 133 -19.09 22.24 -28.54
N GLY A 134 -18.80 23.35 -29.22
CA GLY A 134 -19.71 23.94 -30.21
C GLY A 134 -19.81 23.13 -31.51
N LEU A 135 -20.86 23.36 -32.30
CA LEU A 135 -21.04 22.67 -33.60
C LEU A 135 -19.88 22.96 -34.57
N ASP A 136 -19.41 24.21 -34.62
CA ASP A 136 -18.28 24.61 -35.48
C ASP A 136 -16.97 23.86 -35.13
N GLU A 137 -16.75 23.61 -33.83
CA GLU A 137 -15.59 22.87 -33.31
C GLU A 137 -15.68 21.39 -33.70
N GLN A 138 -16.89 20.81 -33.65
CA GLN A 138 -17.16 19.44 -34.09
C GLN A 138 -16.93 19.29 -35.60
N ASP A 139 -17.45 20.22 -36.40
CA ASP A 139 -17.30 20.22 -37.85
C ASP A 139 -15.82 20.36 -38.26
N LEU A 140 -15.07 21.23 -37.57
CA LEU A 140 -13.63 21.35 -37.78
C LEU A 140 -12.91 20.04 -37.48
N ALA A 141 -13.19 19.42 -36.32
CA ALA A 141 -12.57 18.16 -35.95
C ALA A 141 -12.88 17.05 -36.95
N GLN A 142 -14.13 16.98 -37.45
CA GLN A 142 -14.53 16.05 -38.50
C GLN A 142 -13.79 16.32 -39.82
N ARG A 143 -13.63 17.59 -40.22
CA ARG A 143 -12.85 17.95 -41.43
C ARG A 143 -11.39 17.50 -41.32
N LEU A 144 -10.75 17.71 -40.17
CA LEU A 144 -9.36 17.32 -39.93
C LEU A 144 -9.16 15.80 -40.02
N VAL A 145 -10.11 15.02 -39.51
CA VAL A 145 -9.98 13.56 -39.42
C VAL A 145 -10.60 12.82 -40.60
N ARG A 146 -11.36 13.50 -41.48
CA ARG A 146 -12.11 12.91 -42.59
C ARG A 146 -11.34 11.87 -43.42
N LYS A 147 -10.04 12.08 -43.62
CA LYS A 147 -9.18 11.17 -44.41
C LYS A 147 -8.80 9.89 -43.65
N TRP A 148 -8.72 9.94 -42.34
CA TRP A 148 -8.37 8.80 -41.49
C TRP A 148 -9.58 7.94 -41.14
N ILE A 149 -10.81 8.42 -41.36
CA ILE A 149 -12.04 7.67 -41.05
C ILE A 149 -12.09 6.29 -41.73
N VAL A 150 -11.42 6.14 -42.89
CA VAL A 150 -11.34 4.91 -43.67
C VAL A 150 -10.32 3.91 -43.10
N LEU A 151 -9.38 4.37 -42.28
CA LEU A 151 -8.32 3.53 -41.70
C LEU A 151 -8.85 2.66 -40.54
N LEU A 152 -8.12 1.60 -40.20
CA LEU A 152 -8.42 0.80 -39.02
C LEU A 152 -8.24 1.64 -37.73
N PRO A 153 -8.94 1.31 -36.62
CA PRO A 153 -8.86 2.09 -35.40
C PRO A 153 -7.43 2.31 -34.84
N PRO A 154 -6.51 1.33 -34.84
CA PRO A 154 -5.13 1.55 -34.41
C PRO A 154 -4.38 2.57 -35.30
N ASP A 155 -4.58 2.49 -36.62
CA ASP A 155 -3.93 3.41 -37.57
C ASP A 155 -4.50 4.84 -37.44
N ARG A 156 -5.81 4.96 -37.20
CA ARG A 156 -6.47 6.23 -36.85
C ARG A 156 -5.85 6.85 -35.61
N PHE A 157 -5.71 6.05 -34.55
CA PHE A 157 -5.11 6.50 -33.30
C PHE A 157 -3.69 7.01 -33.52
N GLN A 158 -2.84 6.26 -34.24
CA GLN A 158 -1.47 6.69 -34.53
C GLN A 158 -1.39 7.97 -35.39
N ALA A 159 -2.29 8.12 -36.38
CA ALA A 159 -2.34 9.32 -37.20
C ALA A 159 -2.68 10.57 -36.39
N ILE A 160 -3.61 10.43 -35.44
CA ILE A 160 -3.98 11.49 -34.49
C ILE A 160 -2.87 11.75 -33.49
N ALA A 161 -2.27 10.72 -32.89
CA ALA A 161 -1.18 10.90 -31.94
C ALA A 161 0.03 11.62 -32.57
N ALA A 162 0.27 11.41 -33.87
CA ALA A 162 1.32 12.12 -34.61
C ALA A 162 1.08 13.63 -34.72
N THR A 163 -0.17 14.11 -34.68
CA THR A 163 -0.47 15.55 -34.80
C THR A 163 -0.03 16.34 -33.57
N ALA A 164 0.07 15.71 -32.39
CA ALA A 164 0.68 16.34 -31.21
C ALA A 164 2.15 16.71 -31.42
N LYS A 165 2.85 15.96 -32.29
CA LYS A 165 4.23 16.25 -32.69
C LYS A 165 4.31 17.16 -33.92
N GLY A 166 3.18 17.75 -34.34
CA GLY A 166 3.06 18.56 -35.54
C GLY A 166 3.06 17.77 -36.85
N ILE A 167 3.01 16.43 -36.80
CA ILE A 167 3.09 15.57 -37.99
C ILE A 167 1.69 15.21 -38.45
N TRP A 168 1.24 15.80 -39.55
CA TRP A 168 -0.02 15.47 -40.20
C TRP A 168 0.22 14.42 -41.30
N ARG A 169 -0.23 13.17 -41.09
CA ARG A 169 -0.10 12.10 -42.09
C ARG A 169 -1.05 12.36 -43.27
N GLY A 170 -0.50 12.82 -44.39
CA GLY A 170 -1.23 13.16 -45.62
C GLY A 170 -0.99 14.61 -46.04
N PRO A 171 -1.80 15.17 -46.97
CA PRO A 171 -1.72 16.60 -47.27
C PRO A 171 -2.10 17.40 -46.03
N SER A 172 -1.23 18.35 -45.65
CA SER A 172 -1.41 19.19 -44.47
C SER A 172 -2.77 19.89 -44.49
N PRO A 173 -3.43 20.06 -43.33
CA PRO A 173 -4.60 20.92 -43.23
C PRO A 173 -4.31 22.34 -43.72
N SER A 174 -5.36 23.07 -44.12
CA SER A 174 -5.22 24.46 -44.53
C SER A 174 -4.67 25.31 -43.37
N ALA A 175 -4.01 26.43 -43.67
CA ALA A 175 -3.51 27.34 -42.63
C ALA A 175 -4.64 27.83 -41.70
N GLN A 176 -5.83 28.02 -42.24
CA GLN A 176 -7.02 28.41 -41.49
C GLN A 176 -7.48 27.30 -40.51
N ASP A 177 -7.50 26.04 -40.96
CA ASP A 177 -7.85 24.91 -40.09
C ASP A 177 -6.82 24.70 -38.98
N LEU A 178 -5.53 24.91 -39.26
CA LEU A 178 -4.46 24.82 -38.26
C LEU A 178 -4.57 25.93 -37.20
N GLN A 179 -4.92 27.15 -37.60
CA GLN A 179 -5.16 28.25 -36.67
C GLN A 179 -6.37 27.97 -35.78
N ALA A 180 -7.50 27.59 -36.37
CA ALA A 180 -8.70 27.26 -35.62
C ALA A 180 -8.51 26.03 -34.69
N TRP A 181 -7.67 25.06 -35.09
CA TRP A 181 -7.24 23.98 -34.21
C TRP A 181 -6.41 24.48 -33.01
N SER A 182 -5.47 25.41 -33.24
CA SER A 182 -4.71 26.03 -32.13
C SER A 182 -5.63 26.81 -31.18
N ASP A 183 -6.69 27.43 -31.68
CA ASP A 183 -7.64 28.16 -30.85
C ASP A 183 -8.46 27.22 -29.96
N ILE A 184 -8.87 26.05 -30.49
CA ILE A 184 -9.51 24.99 -29.70
C ILE A 184 -8.59 24.49 -28.58
N GLN A 185 -7.30 24.25 -28.90
CA GLN A 185 -6.31 23.82 -27.91
C GLN A 185 -6.15 24.85 -26.77
N LYS A 186 -6.11 26.15 -27.10
CA LYS A 186 -6.01 27.22 -26.11
C LYS A 186 -7.28 27.37 -25.26
N LYS A 187 -8.45 27.21 -25.89
CA LYS A 187 -9.75 27.38 -25.24
C LYS A 187 -10.06 26.25 -24.26
N HIS A 188 -9.84 25.00 -24.66
CA HIS A 188 -10.29 23.81 -23.95
C HIS A 188 -9.15 23.06 -23.24
N GLY A 189 -7.88 23.39 -23.55
CA GLY A 189 -6.71 22.63 -23.13
C GLY A 189 -6.42 21.43 -24.04
N LEU A 190 -5.17 20.97 -24.02
CA LEU A 190 -4.70 19.88 -24.88
C LEU A 190 -5.48 18.56 -24.69
N PRO A 191 -5.73 18.05 -23.46
CA PRO A 191 -6.42 16.77 -23.29
C PRO A 191 -7.82 16.75 -23.88
N LEU A 192 -8.58 17.84 -23.70
CA LEU A 192 -9.95 17.95 -24.21
C LEU A 192 -9.96 18.16 -25.73
N ALA A 193 -9.05 18.99 -26.27
CA ALA A 193 -8.91 19.16 -27.71
C ALA A 193 -8.63 17.82 -28.41
N PHE A 194 -7.68 17.02 -27.91
CA PHE A 194 -7.40 15.69 -28.45
C PHE A 194 -8.56 14.73 -28.27
N GLN A 195 -9.29 14.79 -27.15
CA GLN A 195 -10.51 14.02 -26.98
C GLN A 195 -11.54 14.33 -28.08
N ILE A 196 -11.75 15.61 -28.43
CA ILE A 196 -12.64 16.01 -29.53
C ILE A 196 -12.17 15.40 -30.85
N LEU A 197 -10.86 15.42 -31.13
CA LEU A 197 -10.30 14.87 -32.35
C LEU A 197 -10.47 13.34 -32.43
N PHE A 198 -10.23 12.61 -31.33
CA PHE A 198 -10.49 11.16 -31.25
C PHE A 198 -11.98 10.84 -31.42
N ARG A 199 -12.87 11.64 -30.85
CA ARG A 199 -14.33 11.48 -31.02
C ARG A 199 -14.74 11.68 -32.47
N ALA A 200 -14.23 12.72 -33.14
CA ALA A 200 -14.46 12.93 -34.58
C ALA A 200 -13.91 11.78 -35.45
N ALA A 201 -12.89 11.06 -34.96
CA ALA A 201 -12.34 9.86 -35.58
C ALA A 201 -13.14 8.58 -35.36
N ASN A 202 -14.28 8.66 -34.67
CA ASN A 202 -15.03 7.51 -34.21
C ASN A 202 -14.20 6.57 -33.30
N LEU A 203 -13.40 7.16 -32.41
CA LEU A 203 -12.63 6.45 -31.39
C LEU A 203 -13.15 6.84 -29.98
N PRO A 204 -13.71 5.89 -29.21
CA PRO A 204 -14.11 6.16 -27.83
C PRO A 204 -12.88 6.53 -27.00
N SER A 205 -12.95 7.66 -26.28
CA SER A 205 -11.80 8.20 -25.56
C SER A 205 -12.18 8.86 -24.23
N GLN A 206 -11.46 8.54 -23.18
CA GLN A 206 -11.66 9.07 -21.83
C GLN A 206 -10.42 9.82 -21.35
N ILE A 207 -10.61 10.99 -20.73
CA ILE A 207 -9.52 11.73 -20.09
C ILE A 207 -9.35 11.18 -18.67
N ILE A 208 -8.12 10.85 -18.31
CA ILE A 208 -7.77 10.30 -17.01
C ILE A 208 -6.67 11.14 -16.40
N THR A 209 -6.79 11.42 -15.11
CA THR A 209 -5.76 12.09 -14.33
C THR A 209 -5.23 11.12 -13.28
N GLY A 210 -3.92 11.02 -13.11
CA GLY A 210 -3.32 10.16 -12.10
C GLY A 210 -1.81 10.02 -12.20
N PHE A 211 -1.28 8.86 -11.83
CA PHE A 211 0.16 8.64 -11.75
C PHE A 211 0.65 7.41 -12.51
N HIS A 212 1.88 7.47 -13.00
CA HIS A 212 2.60 6.28 -13.42
C HIS A 212 3.19 5.58 -12.17
N LEU A 213 2.93 4.29 -12.00
CA LEU A 213 3.44 3.51 -10.86
C LEU A 213 4.91 3.13 -11.07
N VAL A 214 5.76 4.12 -10.84
CA VAL A 214 7.22 4.03 -10.76
C VAL A 214 7.65 4.73 -9.47
N GLU A 215 8.73 4.25 -8.86
CA GLU A 215 9.31 4.88 -7.68
C GLU A 215 9.70 6.31 -8.01
N SER A 216 8.88 7.26 -7.56
CA SER A 216 9.01 8.66 -7.93
C SER A 216 8.34 9.58 -6.92
N VAL A 217 8.76 10.84 -6.94
CA VAL A 217 8.13 11.92 -6.20
C VAL A 217 7.58 12.90 -7.23
N ALA A 218 6.31 13.27 -7.11
CA ALA A 218 5.63 14.14 -8.04
C ALA A 218 4.87 15.26 -7.30
N THR A 219 4.80 16.44 -7.88
CA THR A 219 4.07 17.58 -7.30
C THR A 219 2.61 17.61 -7.76
N ALA A 220 2.34 17.11 -8.97
CA ALA A 220 1.01 17.10 -9.57
C ALA A 220 0.75 15.78 -10.33
N PRO A 221 -0.51 15.33 -10.39
CA PRO A 221 -0.88 14.19 -11.22
C PRO A 221 -0.79 14.54 -12.71
N MET A 222 -0.48 13.52 -13.51
CA MET A 222 -0.39 13.59 -14.96
C MET A 222 -1.77 13.34 -15.57
N THR A 223 -2.11 14.06 -16.63
CA THR A 223 -3.36 13.88 -17.37
C THR A 223 -3.08 13.24 -18.73
N TRP A 224 -3.68 12.08 -19.00
CA TRP A 224 -3.58 11.38 -20.28
C TRP A 224 -4.96 11.04 -20.85
N VAL A 225 -5.00 10.70 -22.13
CA VAL A 225 -6.21 10.25 -22.82
C VAL A 225 -6.08 8.75 -23.07
N GLU A 226 -7.03 7.97 -22.56
CA GLU A 226 -7.19 6.57 -22.94
C GLU A 226 -8.14 6.47 -24.14
N VAL A 227 -7.71 5.78 -25.19
CA VAL A 227 -8.47 5.61 -26.44
C VAL A 227 -8.68 4.14 -26.72
N TRP A 228 -9.91 3.75 -27.04
CA TRP A 228 -10.25 2.38 -27.37
C TRP A 228 -10.04 2.11 -28.86
N THR A 229 -9.09 1.23 -29.18
CA THR A 229 -8.76 0.85 -30.58
C THR A 229 -9.50 -0.41 -31.05
N GLY A 230 -10.54 -0.85 -30.32
CA GLY A 230 -11.36 -2.00 -30.67
C GLY A 230 -10.93 -3.31 -29.99
N GLN A 231 -9.63 -3.45 -29.70
CA GLN A 231 -9.07 -4.60 -28.97
C GLN A 231 -8.64 -4.23 -27.55
N GLU A 232 -8.03 -3.04 -27.40
CA GLU A 232 -7.49 -2.59 -26.13
C GLU A 232 -7.55 -1.06 -25.97
N TRP A 233 -7.33 -0.62 -24.72
CA TRP A 233 -7.13 0.79 -24.41
C TRP A 233 -5.67 1.15 -24.63
N GLU A 234 -5.43 2.06 -25.57
CA GLU A 234 -4.15 2.71 -25.75
C GLU A 234 -4.12 4.03 -24.98
N ARG A 235 -2.95 4.38 -24.44
CA ARG A 235 -2.76 5.60 -23.65
C ARG A 235 -1.97 6.60 -24.47
N PHE A 236 -2.45 7.81 -24.51
CA PHE A 236 -1.86 8.91 -25.23
C PHE A 236 -1.63 10.09 -24.28
N TYR A 237 -0.42 10.62 -24.26
CA TYR A 237 -0.11 11.82 -23.50
C TYR A 237 -0.11 13.05 -24.40
N PRO A 238 -1.09 13.96 -24.25
CA PRO A 238 -1.28 15.11 -25.15
C PRO A 238 -0.11 16.09 -25.21
N GLU A 239 0.62 16.26 -24.10
CA GLU A 239 1.69 17.25 -23.98
C GLU A 239 2.93 16.87 -24.81
N THR A 240 3.30 15.59 -24.84
CA THR A 240 4.50 15.11 -25.57
C THR A 240 4.16 14.35 -26.85
N GLY A 241 2.90 13.97 -27.03
CA GLY A 241 2.47 13.05 -28.07
C GLY A 241 3.00 11.61 -27.88
N GLU A 242 3.41 11.24 -26.67
CA GLU A 242 3.86 9.89 -26.36
C GLU A 242 2.68 8.92 -26.27
N VAL A 243 2.89 7.71 -26.79
CA VAL A 243 1.94 6.61 -26.72
C VAL A 243 2.50 5.58 -25.76
N PHE A 244 1.78 5.31 -24.68
CA PHE A 244 2.17 4.31 -23.70
C PHE A 244 1.45 3.00 -23.95
N ASN A 245 2.22 1.93 -24.10
CA ASN A 245 1.68 0.58 -24.19
C ASN A 245 1.32 0.01 -22.80
N ARG A 246 0.84 -1.22 -22.79
CA ARG A 246 0.35 -1.95 -21.62
C ARG A 246 1.39 -2.33 -20.56
N SER A 247 2.68 -2.21 -20.86
CA SER A 247 3.78 -2.61 -19.96
C SER A 247 3.90 -1.68 -18.76
N PHE A 248 3.44 -0.43 -18.92
CA PHE A 248 3.42 0.58 -17.89
C PHE A 248 2.15 0.47 -17.05
N VAL A 249 2.30 0.44 -15.72
CA VAL A 249 1.16 0.39 -14.82
C VAL A 249 0.85 1.79 -14.35
N PHE A 250 -0.36 2.26 -14.63
CA PHE A 250 -0.82 3.57 -14.18
C PHE A 250 -1.82 3.43 -13.04
N LEU A 251 -2.00 4.50 -12.28
CA LEU A 251 -2.99 4.67 -11.24
C LEU A 251 -3.89 5.86 -11.61
N PRO A 252 -5.13 5.63 -12.07
CA PRO A 252 -6.10 6.69 -12.27
C PRO A 252 -6.60 7.16 -10.90
N LEU A 253 -6.61 8.48 -10.71
CA LEU A 253 -7.25 9.15 -9.58
C LEU A 253 -8.64 9.64 -9.97
N THR A 254 -8.75 10.24 -11.15
CA THR A 254 -10.03 10.72 -11.69
C THR A 254 -10.18 10.33 -13.16
N VAL A 255 -11.43 10.15 -13.58
CA VAL A 255 -11.85 9.82 -14.94
C VAL A 255 -12.85 10.87 -15.42
N GLY A 256 -12.82 11.19 -16.70
CA GLY A 256 -13.76 12.15 -17.31
C GLY A 256 -13.32 13.60 -17.25
N GLY A 257 -12.00 13.86 -17.11
CA GLY A 257 -11.46 15.23 -17.16
C GLY A 257 -11.68 16.06 -15.90
N VAL A 258 -12.11 15.44 -14.80
CA VAL A 258 -12.13 16.10 -13.49
C VAL A 258 -10.69 16.32 -13.02
N PRO A 259 -10.30 17.55 -12.62
CA PRO A 259 -8.96 17.80 -12.10
C PRO A 259 -8.65 16.90 -10.90
N GLY A 260 -7.45 16.31 -10.87
CA GLY A 260 -7.02 15.46 -9.74
C GLY A 260 -6.78 16.25 -8.45
N LEU A 261 -6.64 17.57 -8.53
CA LEU A 261 -6.43 18.49 -7.42
C LEU A 261 -7.09 19.82 -7.75
N ARG A 262 -7.90 20.35 -6.83
CA ARG A 262 -8.54 21.67 -6.93
C ARG A 262 -8.60 22.32 -5.56
N VAL A 263 -8.27 23.60 -5.50
CA VAL A 263 -8.31 24.39 -4.27
C VAL A 263 -9.27 25.54 -4.48
N SER A 264 -10.13 25.78 -3.49
CA SER A 264 -11.07 26.89 -3.46
C SER A 264 -10.84 27.68 -2.18
N GLU A 265 -10.75 29.01 -2.29
CA GLU A 265 -10.60 29.94 -1.16
C GLU A 265 -9.41 29.64 -0.21
N GLY A 266 -8.30 29.13 -0.76
CA GLY A 266 -7.06 28.88 -0.02
C GLY A 266 -5.86 28.80 -0.97
N ASP A 267 -4.66 28.80 -0.39
CA ASP A 267 -3.40 28.57 -1.10
C ASP A 267 -2.82 27.21 -0.71
N LEU A 268 -2.15 26.58 -1.67
CA LEU A 268 -1.60 25.23 -1.54
C LEU A 268 -0.12 25.28 -1.91
N PRO A 269 0.72 25.87 -1.03
CA PRO A 269 2.12 26.19 -1.33
C PRO A 269 2.92 24.96 -1.77
N GLU A 270 2.65 23.80 -1.20
CA GLU A 270 3.37 22.57 -1.53
C GLU A 270 2.44 21.36 -1.49
N VAL A 271 2.55 20.52 -2.52
CA VAL A 271 1.99 19.17 -2.55
C VAL A 271 3.07 18.21 -3.00
N ARG A 272 3.25 17.15 -2.23
CA ARG A 272 4.24 16.12 -2.52
C ARG A 272 3.57 14.76 -2.53
N TRP A 273 3.55 14.15 -3.70
CA TRP A 273 3.18 12.76 -3.89
C TRP A 273 4.44 11.89 -3.87
N SER A 274 4.40 10.81 -3.10
CA SER A 274 5.46 9.80 -3.06
C SER A 274 4.85 8.46 -3.46
N ILE A 275 5.42 7.87 -4.51
CA ILE A 275 5.02 6.57 -5.03
C ILE A 275 6.19 5.64 -4.81
N SER A 276 5.98 4.58 -4.04
CA SER A 276 7.04 3.62 -3.72
C SER A 276 6.54 2.19 -3.83
N ARG A 277 7.43 1.28 -4.20
CA ARG A 277 7.09 -0.13 -4.29
C ARG A 277 7.09 -0.73 -2.89
N GLN A 278 5.98 -1.36 -2.51
CA GLN A 278 5.88 -2.03 -1.22
C GLN A 278 5.95 -3.54 -1.42
N LEU A 279 6.94 -4.17 -0.80
CA LEU A 279 6.98 -5.63 -0.66
C LEU A 279 5.94 -6.03 0.39
N LEU A 280 4.68 -6.12 0.00
CA LEU A 280 3.67 -6.72 0.86
C LEU A 280 3.99 -8.21 0.99
N ASN A 281 4.33 -8.64 2.21
CA ASN A 281 4.34 -10.05 2.56
C ASN A 281 2.94 -10.61 2.28
N GLN A 282 2.84 -11.56 1.33
CA GLN A 282 1.58 -12.04 0.75
C GLN A 282 0.54 -12.53 1.75
N TRP A 283 0.94 -12.84 2.98
CA TRP A 283 0.03 -13.11 4.09
C TRP A 283 -1.09 -12.07 4.16
N ARG A 284 -0.78 -10.77 4.00
CA ARG A 284 -1.74 -9.65 4.03
C ARG A 284 -2.79 -9.70 2.90
N MET A 285 -2.47 -10.28 1.74
CA MET A 285 -3.38 -10.34 0.57
C MET A 285 -4.53 -11.34 0.73
N HIS A 286 -4.32 -12.42 1.49
CA HIS A 286 -5.40 -13.35 1.84
C HIS A 286 -6.25 -12.85 3.02
N PHE A 287 -5.80 -11.86 3.79
CA PHE A 287 -6.50 -11.37 5.00
C PHE A 287 -7.74 -10.51 4.69
N GLU A 288 -7.78 -9.69 3.63
CA GLU A 288 -8.96 -8.86 3.34
C GLU A 288 -10.18 -9.66 2.86
N GLN A 289 -9.96 -10.73 2.09
CA GLN A 289 -11.05 -11.65 1.71
C GLN A 289 -11.63 -12.36 2.94
N ILE A 290 -10.83 -12.53 4.00
CA ILE A 290 -11.18 -13.22 5.24
C ILE A 290 -11.85 -12.27 6.25
N ILE A 291 -11.49 -10.98 6.29
CA ILE A 291 -12.15 -9.97 7.15
C ILE A 291 -13.64 -9.81 6.80
N ARG A 292 -14.04 -10.10 5.55
CA ARG A 292 -15.45 -10.16 5.13
C ARG A 292 -16.14 -11.51 5.39
N SER A 293 -15.42 -12.53 5.84
CA SER A 293 -16.00 -13.84 6.14
C SER A 293 -16.41 -13.93 7.62
N SER A 294 -17.66 -14.31 7.86
CA SER A 294 -18.30 -14.41 9.18
C SER A 294 -17.95 -15.71 9.92
N ARG A 295 -16.72 -16.22 9.79
CA ARG A 295 -16.30 -17.48 10.43
C ARG A 295 -15.61 -17.20 11.77
N TRP A 296 -16.06 -17.87 12.83
CA TRP A 296 -15.63 -17.67 14.22
C TRP A 296 -14.10 -17.75 14.40
N LEU A 297 -13.41 -18.69 13.72
CA LEU A 297 -11.96 -18.86 13.84
C LEU A 297 -11.13 -17.68 13.28
N ASP A 298 -11.69 -16.88 12.36
CA ASP A 298 -11.01 -15.70 11.80
C ASP A 298 -11.09 -14.46 12.71
N GLN A 299 -12.02 -14.46 13.67
CA GLN A 299 -12.16 -13.41 14.67
C GLN A 299 -11.13 -13.55 15.82
N TRP A 300 -10.61 -14.76 16.05
CA TRP A 300 -9.67 -15.10 17.14
C TRP A 300 -8.22 -15.29 16.66
N SER A 301 -7.90 -14.71 15.51
CA SER A 301 -6.61 -14.82 14.87
C SER A 301 -5.66 -13.73 15.39
N LEU A 302 -4.44 -14.13 15.81
CA LEU A 302 -3.36 -13.23 16.27
C LEU A 302 -3.01 -12.11 15.27
N PHE A 303 -3.45 -12.23 14.01
CA PHE A 303 -3.15 -11.31 12.92
C PHE A 303 -4.06 -10.08 12.83
N ARG A 304 -5.12 -9.96 13.66
CA ARG A 304 -5.87 -8.70 13.85
C ARG A 304 -5.17 -7.70 14.76
N LEU A 305 -4.09 -8.11 15.44
CA LEU A 305 -3.31 -7.22 16.27
C LEU A 305 -2.64 -6.14 15.40
N PRO A 306 -2.70 -4.86 15.80
CA PRO A 306 -2.03 -3.76 15.10
C PRO A 306 -0.57 -4.11 14.80
N PHE A 307 -0.04 -3.72 13.66
CA PHE A 307 1.31 -4.09 13.18
C PHE A 307 2.41 -3.94 14.24
N GLN A 308 2.33 -2.88 15.05
CA GLN A 308 3.19 -2.62 16.21
C GLN A 308 3.25 -3.76 17.25
N PHE A 309 2.18 -4.53 17.44
CA PHE A 309 2.12 -5.64 18.40
C PHE A 309 2.52 -6.99 17.79
N GLN A 310 2.57 -7.12 16.46
CA GLN A 310 2.86 -8.40 15.80
C GLN A 310 4.30 -8.83 16.02
N GLU A 311 5.26 -7.90 15.94
CA GLU A 311 6.67 -8.18 16.23
C GLU A 311 6.87 -8.61 17.70
N THR A 312 6.21 -7.91 18.64
CA THR A 312 6.23 -8.28 20.06
C THR A 312 5.67 -9.68 20.29
N PHE A 313 4.54 -10.02 19.67
CA PHE A 313 3.95 -11.36 19.79
C PHE A 313 4.80 -12.45 19.15
N ARG A 314 5.47 -12.16 18.02
CA ARG A 314 6.41 -13.09 17.39
C ARG A 314 7.59 -13.42 18.31
N ILE A 315 8.09 -12.42 19.04
CA ILE A 315 9.10 -12.60 20.08
C ILE A 315 8.53 -13.38 21.28
N LEU A 316 7.32 -13.04 21.70
CA LEU A 316 6.67 -13.68 22.86
C LEU A 316 6.40 -15.18 22.61
N ILE A 317 6.01 -15.56 21.38
CA ILE A 317 5.82 -16.97 20.97
C ILE A 317 7.14 -17.74 20.92
N LEU A 318 8.27 -17.07 20.72
CA LEU A 318 9.59 -17.70 20.73
C LEU A 318 9.97 -18.22 22.12
N VAL A 319 9.44 -17.60 23.19
CA VAL A 319 9.73 -17.95 24.59
C VAL A 319 9.19 -19.34 24.96
N PRO A 320 7.90 -19.68 24.76
CA PRO A 320 7.38 -21.02 24.95
C PRO A 320 8.06 -22.08 24.09
N ILE A 321 8.36 -21.74 22.82
CA ILE A 321 9.05 -22.67 21.90
C ILE A 321 10.47 -22.96 22.38
N GLY A 322 11.22 -21.93 22.80
CA GLY A 322 12.54 -22.10 23.39
C GLY A 322 12.50 -22.96 24.65
N ALA A 323 11.52 -22.73 25.53
CA ALA A 323 11.31 -23.55 26.73
C ALA A 323 11.01 -25.03 26.39
N LEU A 324 10.19 -25.29 25.37
CA LEU A 324 9.90 -26.63 24.86
C LEU A 324 11.15 -27.32 24.31
N ILE A 325 11.95 -26.62 23.51
CA ILE A 325 13.20 -27.14 22.94
C ILE A 325 14.17 -27.51 24.08
N ILE A 326 14.37 -26.62 25.06
CA ILE A 326 15.25 -26.89 26.20
C ILE A 326 14.73 -28.05 27.05
N CYS A 327 13.42 -28.13 27.25
CA CYS A 327 12.79 -29.26 27.94
C CYS A 327 13.05 -30.58 27.20
N ALA A 328 12.96 -30.59 25.87
CA ALA A 328 13.27 -31.76 25.05
C ALA A 328 14.77 -32.11 25.10
N LEU A 329 15.67 -31.15 24.92
CA LEU A 329 17.13 -31.36 25.01
C LEU A 329 17.53 -31.91 26.39
N ARG A 330 16.93 -31.39 27.47
CA ARG A 330 17.21 -31.83 28.83
C ARG A 330 16.64 -33.23 29.14
N ASN A 331 15.39 -33.50 28.76
CA ASN A 331 14.69 -34.72 29.17
C ASN A 331 14.84 -35.90 28.19
N LEU A 332 14.99 -35.65 26.89
CA LEU A 332 15.16 -36.71 25.88
C LEU A 332 16.63 -37.00 25.60
N ILE A 333 17.47 -35.97 25.50
CA ILE A 333 18.90 -36.12 25.13
C ILE A 333 19.79 -36.19 26.37
N GLY A 334 19.36 -35.60 27.49
CA GLY A 334 20.13 -35.59 28.73
C GLY A 334 21.17 -34.48 28.81
N PHE A 335 21.07 -33.43 27.99
CA PHE A 335 21.98 -32.29 28.09
C PHE A 335 21.85 -31.60 29.46
N PRO A 336 22.95 -31.45 30.22
CA PRO A 336 22.92 -30.76 31.50
C PRO A 336 22.76 -29.26 31.26
N THR A 337 21.54 -28.76 31.40
CA THR A 337 21.22 -27.33 31.39
C THR A 337 21.02 -26.82 32.81
N PHE A 338 21.36 -25.55 33.08
CA PHE A 338 21.15 -24.87 34.38
C PHE A 338 19.67 -24.56 34.66
N GLY A 339 18.77 -25.48 34.30
CA GLY A 339 17.32 -25.30 34.29
C GLY A 339 16.79 -24.77 32.96
N ILE A 340 15.46 -24.66 32.87
CA ILE A 340 14.76 -24.21 31.66
C ILE A 340 14.86 -22.67 31.52
N PHE A 341 14.96 -21.95 32.62
CA PHE A 341 14.93 -20.49 32.65
C PHE A 341 16.18 -19.82 32.07
N MET A 342 17.37 -20.34 32.37
CA MET A 342 18.61 -19.67 32.00
C MET A 342 18.81 -19.60 30.47
N PRO A 343 18.68 -20.67 29.68
CA PRO A 343 18.91 -20.56 28.24
C PRO A 343 17.80 -19.77 27.51
N VAL A 344 16.57 -19.76 28.03
CA VAL A 344 15.48 -18.91 27.52
C VAL A 344 15.80 -17.42 27.75
N LEU A 345 16.27 -17.06 28.94
CA LEU A 345 16.71 -15.69 29.23
C LEU A 345 17.83 -15.25 28.30
N MET A 346 18.75 -16.16 27.95
CA MET A 346 19.86 -15.84 27.02
C MET A 346 19.40 -15.64 25.59
N ALA A 347 18.48 -16.49 25.12
CA ALA A 347 17.87 -16.29 23.82
C ALA A 347 17.14 -14.94 23.72
N LEU A 348 16.47 -14.52 24.79
CA LEU A 348 15.76 -13.24 24.84
C LEU A 348 16.73 -12.04 24.87
N ALA A 349 17.80 -12.13 25.66
CA ALA A 349 18.83 -11.09 25.74
C ALA A 349 19.54 -10.87 24.38
N PHE A 350 19.96 -11.94 23.72
CA PHE A 350 20.63 -11.84 22.41
C PHE A 350 19.71 -11.34 21.30
N ARG A 351 18.41 -11.64 21.37
CA ARG A 351 17.41 -11.18 20.39
C ARG A 351 17.25 -9.66 20.43
N ASN A 352 17.17 -9.05 21.62
CA ASN A 352 16.89 -7.63 21.76
C ASN A 352 18.13 -6.75 21.60
N THR A 353 19.31 -7.23 21.98
CA THR A 353 20.53 -6.40 22.05
C THR A 353 21.59 -6.75 21.00
N GLY A 354 21.36 -7.81 20.21
CA GLY A 354 22.36 -8.33 19.27
C GLY A 354 23.45 -9.17 19.96
N LEU A 355 24.31 -9.81 19.15
CA LEU A 355 25.25 -10.81 19.64
C LEU A 355 26.35 -10.22 20.55
N THR A 356 26.89 -9.06 20.19
CA THR A 356 28.04 -8.43 20.88
C THR A 356 27.65 -7.87 22.24
N TYR A 357 26.66 -6.97 22.29
CA TYR A 357 26.15 -6.39 23.54
C TYR A 357 25.42 -7.43 24.39
N GLY A 358 24.69 -8.34 23.75
CA GLY A 358 24.01 -9.42 24.43
C GLY A 358 24.98 -10.32 25.20
N LEU A 359 26.15 -10.65 24.64
CA LEU A 359 27.17 -11.46 25.31
C LEU A 359 27.73 -10.74 26.55
N GLY A 360 27.94 -9.43 26.48
CA GLY A 360 28.39 -8.62 27.61
C GLY A 360 27.39 -8.58 28.76
N ILE A 361 26.11 -8.29 28.46
CA ILE A 361 25.04 -8.28 29.47
C ILE A 361 24.86 -9.68 30.07
N PHE A 362 24.90 -10.73 29.24
CA PHE A 362 24.82 -12.12 29.70
C PHE A 362 25.92 -12.46 30.70
N ALA A 363 27.18 -12.17 30.35
CA ALA A 363 28.31 -12.43 31.22
C ALA A 363 28.16 -11.71 32.57
N GLY A 364 27.74 -10.44 32.55
CA GLY A 364 27.49 -9.65 33.77
C GLY A 364 26.38 -10.25 34.64
N VAL A 365 25.23 -10.59 34.05
CA VAL A 365 24.08 -11.17 34.77
C VAL A 365 24.41 -12.55 35.35
N VAL A 366 25.14 -13.41 34.61
CA VAL A 366 25.60 -14.71 35.13
C VAL A 366 26.58 -14.54 36.28
N LEU A 367 27.53 -13.61 36.16
CA LEU A 367 28.54 -13.37 37.18
C LEU A 367 27.87 -12.90 38.49
N ILE A 368 26.95 -11.93 38.41
CA ILE A 368 26.16 -11.45 39.55
C ILE A 368 25.30 -12.57 40.13
N GLY A 369 24.58 -13.31 39.27
CA GLY A 369 23.74 -14.43 39.69
C GLY A 369 24.53 -15.53 40.42
N TYR A 370 25.75 -15.83 39.95
CA TYR A 370 26.66 -16.78 40.59
C TYR A 370 27.17 -16.29 41.95
N VAL A 371 27.60 -15.02 42.04
CA VAL A 371 28.06 -14.41 43.29
C VAL A 371 26.93 -14.42 44.33
N VAL A 372 25.74 -13.98 43.95
CA VAL A 372 24.57 -13.94 44.83
C VAL A 372 24.14 -15.35 45.24
N ARG A 373 24.17 -16.33 44.32
CA ARG A 373 23.92 -17.73 44.64
C ARG A 373 24.84 -18.23 45.74
N ARG A 374 26.15 -17.97 45.60
CA ARG A 374 27.17 -18.37 46.59
C ARG A 374 26.92 -17.71 47.95
N TRP A 375 26.33 -16.52 47.97
CA TRP A 375 25.96 -15.81 49.19
C TRP A 375 24.68 -16.39 49.83
N ILE A 376 23.62 -16.58 49.04
CA ILE A 376 22.34 -17.13 49.50
C ILE A 376 22.47 -18.59 49.95
N ASP A 377 23.37 -19.37 49.33
CA ASP A 377 23.64 -20.74 49.74
C ASP A 377 24.16 -20.82 51.19
N ARG A 378 24.75 -19.74 51.74
CA ARG A 378 25.10 -19.66 53.18
C ARG A 378 23.90 -19.51 54.10
N LEU A 379 22.77 -18.99 53.60
CA LEU A 379 21.57 -18.70 54.39
C LEU A 379 20.66 -19.92 54.62
N ARG A 380 21.11 -21.13 54.22
CA ARG A 380 20.38 -22.41 54.39
C ARG A 380 18.87 -22.35 54.04
N LEU A 381 18.50 -21.55 53.05
CA LEU A 381 17.11 -21.44 52.59
C LEU A 381 16.61 -22.74 51.97
N LEU A 382 15.32 -23.03 52.14
CA LEU A 382 14.58 -24.06 51.41
C LEU A 382 14.72 -23.87 49.89
N LEU A 383 14.64 -24.97 49.14
CA LEU A 383 14.95 -25.02 47.71
C LEU A 383 14.04 -24.12 46.86
N VAL A 384 12.75 -24.01 47.24
CA VAL A 384 11.76 -23.19 46.52
C VAL A 384 11.97 -21.67 46.75
N PRO A 385 12.05 -21.15 48.00
CA PRO A 385 12.40 -19.75 48.25
C PRO A 385 13.72 -19.32 47.62
N ARG A 386 14.74 -20.20 47.66
CA ARG A 386 16.05 -19.93 47.05
C ARG A 386 15.93 -19.62 45.56
N LEU A 387 15.19 -20.44 44.81
CA LEU A 387 15.01 -20.25 43.37
C LEU A 387 14.22 -18.98 43.05
N SER A 388 13.19 -18.66 43.83
CA SER A 388 12.42 -17.41 43.63
C SER A 388 13.28 -16.16 43.83
N VAL A 389 14.08 -16.10 44.90
CA VAL A 389 14.97 -14.95 45.17
C VAL A 389 16.03 -14.79 44.09
N LEU A 390 16.58 -15.91 43.61
CA LEU A 390 17.58 -15.90 42.54
C LEU A 390 16.98 -15.40 41.22
N LEU A 391 15.76 -15.82 40.91
CA LEU A 391 15.05 -15.42 39.70
C LEU A 391 14.66 -13.94 39.72
N THR A 392 14.10 -13.44 40.83
CA THR A 392 13.76 -12.01 40.97
C THR A 392 15.00 -11.13 40.86
N LEU A 393 16.11 -11.52 41.48
CA LEU A 393 17.35 -10.74 41.41
C LEU A 393 17.97 -10.72 40.01
N VAL A 394 17.91 -11.84 39.28
CA VAL A 394 18.36 -11.90 37.88
C VAL A 394 17.52 -10.98 36.99
N ILE A 395 16.19 -10.96 37.16
CA ILE A 395 15.31 -10.05 36.41
C ILE A 395 15.63 -8.58 36.73
N LEU A 396 15.89 -8.27 38.00
CA LEU A 396 16.21 -6.92 38.46
C LEU A 396 17.56 -6.44 37.89
N ALA A 397 18.58 -7.31 37.91
CA ALA A 397 19.88 -7.04 37.29
C ALA A 397 19.76 -6.82 35.78
N PHE A 398 19.00 -7.69 35.09
CA PHE A 398 18.76 -7.55 33.65
C PHE A 398 18.05 -6.23 33.32
N THR A 399 17.03 -5.85 34.09
CA THR A 399 16.30 -4.59 33.92
C THR A 399 17.20 -3.38 34.12
N ALA A 400 18.08 -3.41 35.13
CA ALA A 400 19.05 -2.36 35.38
C ALA A 400 20.05 -2.23 34.22
N PHE A 401 20.60 -3.35 33.71
CA PHE A 401 21.49 -3.33 32.54
C PHE A 401 20.80 -2.85 31.27
N ALA A 402 19.55 -3.25 31.04
CA ALA A 402 18.78 -2.80 29.88
C ALA A 402 18.52 -1.28 29.92
N LEU A 403 18.20 -0.72 31.10
CA LEU A 403 18.02 0.72 31.30
C LEU A 403 19.31 1.50 31.09
N ILE A 404 20.44 0.98 31.59
CA ILE A 404 21.76 1.59 31.41
C ILE A 404 22.19 1.52 29.95
N GLY A 405 21.97 0.38 29.27
CA GLY A 405 22.26 0.18 27.85
C GLY A 405 21.48 1.15 26.97
N ASN A 406 20.17 1.31 27.20
CA ASN A 406 19.34 2.24 26.44
C ASN A 406 19.75 3.72 26.60
N LYS A 407 20.40 4.09 27.71
CA LYS A 407 20.96 5.44 27.90
C LYS A 407 22.33 5.64 27.28
N LEU A 408 23.09 4.57 27.04
CA LEU A 408 24.44 4.62 26.48
C LEU A 408 24.47 4.50 24.96
N GLY A 409 23.33 4.19 24.32
CA GLY A 409 23.20 4.03 22.86
C GLY A 409 23.05 2.58 22.47
#